data_AF-A0AAE5XNR8-F1
#
_entry.id   AF-A0AAE5XNR8-F1
#
_cell.length_a   1.000
_cell.length_b   1.000
_cell.length_c   1.000
_cell.angle_alpha   90.00
_cell.angle_beta   90.00
_cell.angle_gamma   90.00
#
_symmetry.space_group_name_H-M   'P 1'
#
loop_
_entity.id
_entity.type
_entity.pdbx_description
1 polymer ?
#
loop_
_entity_poly.entity_id
_entity_poly.type
_entity_poly.pdbx_seq_one_letter_code
_entity_poly.pdbx_strand_id
1 'polypeptide(L)'
;MAGRWLNQFLRVEIWLIGALIAVLIAVFLRSMDNLVDNAGELRAQQLKAAFLTSLRLAHTTWLAKGGRSDSVELGTLAAGADFSPEDFQEQGGGILRMNAQGWPVDVGDSHPVAAAMTDESCRRLYSTLLLRRSGATEAALQEKVEALAVGTVCAYQIGVQGKDFFSLLYNAESGEVRLSIQRKSADND
;
A
#
# COMPACT_ATOMS: atom_id res chain seq x y z
N MET A 1 -32.41 34.02 -50.70
CA MET A 1 -33.08 33.06 -49.77
C MET A 1 -32.21 31.87 -49.36
N ALA A 2 -31.07 31.59 -50.01
CA ALA A 2 -30.20 30.45 -49.69
C ALA A 2 -29.45 30.55 -48.33
N GLY A 3 -29.12 31.76 -47.85
CA GLY A 3 -28.35 31.93 -46.61
C GLY A 3 -29.06 31.53 -45.31
N ARG A 4 -30.39 31.48 -45.30
CA ARG A 4 -31.18 31.09 -44.11
C ARG A 4 -31.23 29.57 -43.92
N TRP A 5 -31.19 28.82 -45.01
CA TRP A 5 -31.17 27.35 -45.03
C TRP A 5 -29.78 26.80 -44.65
N LEU A 6 -28.70 27.42 -45.14
CA LEU A 6 -27.33 27.06 -44.75
C LEU A 6 -27.11 27.21 -43.23
N ASN A 7 -27.56 28.32 -42.64
CA ASN A 7 -27.43 28.54 -41.19
C ASN A 7 -28.25 27.56 -40.33
N GLN A 8 -29.37 27.04 -40.84
CA GLN A 8 -30.15 26.02 -40.14
C GLN A 8 -29.47 24.65 -40.21
N PHE A 9 -28.92 24.28 -41.37
CA PHE A 9 -28.13 23.05 -41.52
C PHE A 9 -26.90 23.05 -40.60
N LEU A 10 -26.15 24.16 -40.59
CA LEU A 10 -24.95 24.31 -39.74
C LEU A 10 -25.27 24.24 -38.24
N ARG A 11 -26.42 24.77 -37.80
CA ARG A 11 -26.86 24.67 -36.40
C ARG A 11 -27.26 23.26 -36.00
N VAL A 12 -27.97 22.54 -36.88
CA VAL A 12 -28.39 21.16 -36.62
C VAL A 12 -27.16 20.25 -36.58
N GLU A 13 -26.23 20.44 -37.51
CA GLU A 13 -24.99 19.66 -37.59
C GLU A 13 -24.08 19.85 -36.37
N ILE A 14 -23.91 21.10 -35.90
CA ILE A 14 -23.18 21.38 -34.65
C ILE A 14 -23.87 20.72 -33.44
N TRP A 15 -25.21 20.73 -33.37
CA TRP A 15 -25.94 20.04 -32.31
C TRP A 15 -25.73 18.53 -32.34
N LEU A 16 -25.72 17.94 -33.53
CA LEU A 16 -25.54 16.50 -33.72
C LEU A 16 -24.11 16.07 -33.35
N ILE A 17 -23.11 16.84 -33.77
CA ILE A 17 -21.70 16.61 -33.39
C ILE A 17 -21.51 16.81 -31.89
N GLY A 18 -22.10 17.87 -31.30
CA GLY A 18 -22.05 18.11 -29.86
C GLY A 18 -22.68 16.98 -29.04
N ALA A 19 -23.84 16.47 -29.48
CA ALA A 19 -24.48 15.32 -28.87
C ALA A 19 -23.61 14.06 -28.98
N LEU A 20 -23.00 13.81 -30.13
CA LEU A 20 -22.09 12.67 -30.33
C LEU A 20 -20.86 12.75 -29.41
N ILE A 21 -20.24 13.93 -29.30
CA ILE A 21 -19.09 14.17 -28.41
C ILE A 21 -19.50 13.95 -26.95
N ALA A 22 -20.67 14.43 -26.53
CA ALA A 22 -21.16 14.23 -25.16
C ALA A 22 -21.31 12.74 -24.81
N VAL A 23 -21.85 11.94 -25.74
CA VAL A 23 -21.97 10.47 -25.56
C VAL A 23 -20.59 9.82 -25.48
N LEU A 24 -19.66 10.20 -26.37
CA LEU A 24 -18.29 9.68 -26.36
C LEU A 24 -17.55 9.99 -25.06
N ILE A 25 -17.67 11.23 -24.55
CA ILE A 25 -17.07 11.64 -23.28
C ILE A 25 -17.66 10.83 -22.12
N ALA A 26 -18.99 10.66 -22.06
CA ALA A 26 -19.62 9.88 -20.99
C ALA A 26 -19.12 8.43 -20.94
N VAL A 27 -18.97 7.79 -22.10
CA VAL A 27 -18.40 6.43 -22.20
C VAL A 27 -16.93 6.41 -21.80
N PHE A 28 -16.15 7.40 -22.23
CA PHE A 28 -14.73 7.52 -21.90
C PHE A 28 -14.49 7.71 -20.40
N LEU A 29 -15.26 8.60 -19.75
CA LEU A 29 -15.19 8.83 -18.30
C LEU A 29 -15.50 7.54 -17.53
N ARG A 30 -16.56 6.84 -17.91
CA ARG A 30 -16.92 5.55 -17.28
C ARG A 30 -15.84 4.48 -17.46
N SER A 31 -15.18 4.48 -18.61
CA SER A 31 -14.05 3.58 -18.89
C SER A 31 -12.83 3.92 -18.03
N MET A 32 -12.54 5.22 -17.84
CA MET A 32 -11.45 5.67 -16.98
C MET A 32 -11.67 5.31 -15.51
N ASP A 33 -12.87 5.44 -14.97
CA ASP A 33 -13.16 5.06 -13.58
C ASP A 33 -12.88 3.58 -13.33
N ASN A 34 -13.33 2.70 -14.23
CA ASN A 34 -13.05 1.26 -14.13
C ASN A 34 -11.55 0.94 -14.21
N LEU A 35 -10.79 1.68 -15.01
CA LEU A 35 -9.33 1.50 -15.13
C LEU A 35 -8.61 1.94 -13.85
N VAL A 36 -9.04 3.04 -13.24
CA VAL A 36 -8.47 3.56 -11.98
C VAL A 36 -8.75 2.60 -10.83
N ASP A 37 -9.97 2.07 -10.73
CA ASP A 37 -10.32 1.11 -9.68
C ASP A 37 -9.52 -0.19 -9.79
N ASN A 38 -9.38 -0.73 -11.02
CA ASN A 38 -8.59 -1.92 -11.28
C ASN A 38 -7.10 -1.69 -11.00
N ALA A 39 -6.57 -0.52 -11.33
CA ALA A 39 -5.19 -0.16 -11.02
C ALA A 39 -4.95 -0.05 -9.50
N GLY A 40 -5.91 0.49 -8.76
CA GLY A 40 -5.88 0.55 -7.29
C GLY A 40 -5.87 -0.84 -6.66
N GLU A 41 -6.70 -1.76 -7.13
CA GLU A 41 -6.75 -3.14 -6.64
C GLU A 41 -5.45 -3.90 -6.92
N LEU A 42 -4.91 -3.81 -8.15
CA LEU A 42 -3.64 -4.44 -8.50
C LEU A 42 -2.50 -3.93 -7.62
N ARG A 43 -2.46 -2.61 -7.38
CA ARG A 43 -1.46 -1.99 -6.51
C ARG A 43 -1.59 -2.43 -5.06
N ALA A 44 -2.81 -2.50 -4.53
CA ALA A 44 -3.07 -2.99 -3.17
C ALA A 44 -2.62 -4.45 -3.00
N GLN A 45 -2.88 -5.29 -4.00
CA GLN A 45 -2.42 -6.68 -4.02
C GLN A 45 -0.89 -6.80 -4.11
N GLN A 46 -0.24 -5.96 -4.93
CA GLN A 46 1.22 -5.90 -5.02
C GLN A 46 1.85 -5.50 -3.68
N LEU A 47 1.31 -4.48 -3.01
CA LEU A 47 1.78 -4.04 -1.69
C LEU A 47 1.60 -5.14 -0.64
N LYS A 48 0.42 -5.79 -0.61
CA LYS A 48 0.18 -6.94 0.27
C LYS A 48 1.21 -8.05 0.02
N ALA A 49 1.45 -8.41 -1.23
CA ALA A 49 2.39 -9.46 -1.60
C ALA A 49 3.82 -9.09 -1.20
N ALA A 50 4.25 -7.86 -1.48
CA ALA A 50 5.56 -7.35 -1.07
C ALA A 50 5.72 -7.43 0.46
N PHE A 51 4.78 -6.89 1.22
CA PHE A 51 4.83 -6.89 2.68
C PHE A 51 4.83 -8.31 3.28
N LEU A 52 3.95 -9.19 2.79
CA LEU A 52 3.90 -10.57 3.24
C LEU A 52 5.18 -11.34 2.89
N THR A 53 5.80 -11.06 1.75
CA THR A 53 7.08 -11.69 1.41
C THR A 53 8.22 -11.22 2.29
N SER A 54 8.28 -9.95 2.67
CA SER A 54 9.27 -9.45 3.64
C SER A 54 9.06 -10.05 5.03
N LEU A 55 7.82 -10.21 5.49
CA LEU A 55 7.52 -10.88 6.76
C LEU A 55 7.95 -12.35 6.74
N ARG A 56 7.69 -13.07 5.64
CA ARG A 56 8.13 -14.46 5.50
C ARG A 56 9.65 -14.58 5.49
N LEU A 57 10.35 -13.66 4.81
CA LEU A 57 11.82 -13.62 4.86
C LEU A 57 12.33 -13.41 6.30
N ALA A 58 11.72 -12.47 7.04
CA ALA A 58 12.00 -12.24 8.45
C ALA A 58 11.83 -13.51 9.27
N HIS A 59 10.70 -14.18 9.11
CA HIS A 59 10.43 -15.44 9.79
C HIS A 59 11.43 -16.54 9.40
N THR A 60 11.77 -16.71 8.11
CA THR A 60 12.70 -17.76 7.66
C THR A 60 14.12 -17.55 8.15
N THR A 61 14.60 -16.30 8.22
CA THR A 61 15.92 -16.00 8.77
C THR A 61 15.96 -16.15 10.28
N TRP A 62 14.88 -15.83 10.97
CA TRP A 62 14.71 -16.15 12.40
C TRP A 62 14.76 -17.67 12.65
N LEU A 63 14.06 -18.46 11.84
CA LEU A 63 14.13 -19.93 11.87
C LEU A 63 15.57 -20.42 11.59
N ALA A 64 16.27 -19.82 10.62
CA ALA A 64 17.65 -20.16 10.31
C ALA A 64 18.62 -19.84 11.47
N LYS A 65 18.30 -18.83 12.30
CA LYS A 65 19.01 -18.52 13.56
C LYS A 65 18.58 -19.40 14.75
N GLY A 66 17.76 -20.43 14.51
CA GLY A 66 17.37 -21.41 15.52
C GLY A 66 16.11 -21.07 16.30
N GLY A 67 15.32 -20.08 15.89
CA GLY A 67 13.97 -19.85 16.43
C GLY A 67 13.92 -19.40 17.89
N ARG A 68 15.00 -18.79 18.40
CA ARG A 68 15.11 -18.31 19.79
C ARG A 68 15.60 -16.87 19.89
N SER A 69 15.98 -16.27 18.77
CA SER A 69 16.47 -14.90 18.73
C SER A 69 15.29 -13.93 18.87
N ASP A 70 15.41 -12.92 19.73
CA ASP A 70 14.42 -11.83 19.80
C ASP A 70 14.64 -10.78 18.69
N SER A 71 15.63 -11.01 17.83
CA SER A 71 16.10 -10.06 16.84
C SER A 71 16.65 -10.73 15.57
N VAL A 72 16.43 -10.07 14.44
CA VAL A 72 17.00 -10.39 13.13
C VAL A 72 17.60 -9.12 12.54
N GLU A 73 18.86 -9.17 12.15
CA GLU A 73 19.51 -8.03 11.47
C GLU A 73 18.93 -7.88 10.06
N LEU A 74 18.50 -6.67 9.72
CA LEU A 74 17.93 -6.36 8.42
C LEU A 74 18.89 -6.64 7.27
N GLY A 75 20.21 -6.53 7.49
CA GLY A 75 21.22 -6.88 6.49
C GLY A 75 21.18 -8.35 6.07
N THR A 76 20.82 -9.25 7.00
CA THR A 76 20.79 -10.71 6.74
C THR A 76 19.56 -11.17 5.94
N LEU A 77 18.56 -10.31 5.84
CA LEU A 77 17.34 -10.56 5.06
C LEU A 77 17.53 -10.29 3.55
N ALA A 78 18.74 -9.87 3.12
CA ALA A 78 19.06 -9.55 1.73
C ALA A 78 19.91 -10.66 1.11
N ALA A 79 19.32 -11.40 0.17
CA ALA A 79 20.10 -12.11 -0.83
C ALA A 79 20.46 -11.10 -1.94
N GLY A 80 21.64 -10.49 -1.86
CA GLY A 80 22.27 -9.81 -3.01
C GLY A 80 21.88 -8.35 -3.31
N ALA A 81 21.55 -7.53 -2.31
CA ALA A 81 21.43 -6.08 -2.49
C ALA A 81 22.38 -5.37 -1.52
N ASP A 82 23.21 -4.47 -2.06
CA ASP A 82 24.11 -3.59 -1.31
C ASP A 82 23.28 -2.61 -0.48
N PHE A 83 23.10 -2.89 0.79
CA PHE A 83 22.48 -1.98 1.75
C PHE A 83 23.50 -1.59 2.80
N SER A 84 23.61 -0.28 3.09
CA SER A 84 24.39 0.19 4.22
C SER A 84 23.47 0.26 5.46
N PRO A 85 23.96 -0.08 6.66
CA PRO A 85 23.25 0.20 7.92
C PRO A 85 22.75 1.65 8.05
N GLU A 86 23.40 2.57 7.31
CA GLU A 86 23.05 3.99 7.18
C GLU A 86 21.63 4.23 6.64
N ASP A 87 21.15 3.36 5.74
CA ASP A 87 19.80 3.44 5.15
C ASP A 87 18.69 3.24 6.19
N PHE A 88 19.04 2.73 7.38
CA PHE A 88 18.11 2.40 8.46
C PHE A 88 18.33 3.22 9.73
N GLN A 89 19.20 4.24 9.70
CA GLN A 89 19.46 5.06 10.89
C GLN A 89 18.22 5.81 11.38
N GLU A 90 17.37 6.31 10.46
CA GLU A 90 16.10 6.95 10.81
C GLU A 90 15.03 5.96 11.32
N GLN A 91 15.25 4.65 11.09
CA GLN A 91 14.28 3.58 11.40
C GLN A 91 14.70 2.72 12.59
N GLY A 92 15.80 3.08 13.28
CA GLY A 92 16.22 2.44 14.51
C GLY A 92 17.42 1.49 14.39
N GLY A 93 18.23 1.55 13.33
CA GLY A 93 19.55 0.91 13.33
C GLY A 93 19.62 -0.50 12.74
N GLY A 94 18.64 -0.90 11.94
CA GLY A 94 18.75 -2.11 11.12
C GLY A 94 18.54 -3.44 11.86
N ILE A 95 17.86 -3.42 13.01
CA ILE A 95 17.43 -4.63 13.73
C ILE A 95 15.91 -4.77 13.67
N LEU A 96 15.43 -5.95 13.29
CA LEU A 96 14.02 -6.34 13.32
C LEU A 96 13.77 -7.13 14.60
N ARG A 97 12.87 -6.64 15.45
CA ARG A 97 12.51 -7.29 16.71
C ARG A 97 11.41 -8.30 16.46
N MET A 98 11.54 -9.48 17.04
CA MET A 98 10.67 -10.64 16.80
C MET A 98 9.97 -11.03 18.10
N ASN A 99 8.72 -11.48 18.01
CA ASN A 99 8.05 -12.13 19.13
C ASN A 99 8.49 -13.59 19.30
N ALA A 100 7.91 -14.27 20.29
CA ALA A 100 8.20 -15.67 20.58
C ALA A 100 7.86 -16.63 19.42
N GLN A 101 6.95 -16.23 18.53
CA GLN A 101 6.54 -16.97 17.34
C GLN A 101 7.40 -16.66 16.12
N GLY A 102 8.39 -15.77 16.24
CA GLY A 102 9.28 -15.40 15.14
C GLY A 102 8.62 -14.45 14.13
N TRP A 103 7.72 -13.58 14.59
CA TRP A 103 7.08 -12.56 13.77
C TRP A 103 7.53 -11.15 14.18
N PRO A 104 7.75 -10.24 13.21
CA PRO A 104 8.17 -8.88 13.48
C PRO A 104 7.18 -8.08 14.34
N VAL A 105 7.70 -7.37 15.33
CA VAL A 105 6.90 -6.58 16.28
C VAL A 105 7.42 -5.15 16.44
N ASP A 106 8.68 -4.88 16.13
CA ASP A 106 9.24 -3.53 16.11
C ASP A 106 10.50 -3.46 15.23
N VAL A 107 10.95 -2.25 14.94
CA VAL A 107 12.25 -1.99 14.31
C VAL A 107 13.12 -1.17 15.26
N GLY A 108 14.33 -1.67 15.49
CA GLY A 108 15.42 -1.01 16.18
C GLY A 108 15.80 -1.61 17.52
N ASP A 109 16.56 -0.85 18.31
CA ASP A 109 17.21 -1.33 19.54
C ASP A 109 16.32 -1.28 20.80
N SER A 110 15.02 -1.01 20.65
CA SER A 110 14.06 -0.93 21.76
C SER A 110 13.98 -2.26 22.52
N HIS A 111 14.42 -2.23 23.78
CA HIS A 111 14.28 -3.31 24.75
C HIS A 111 13.57 -2.79 26.02
N PRO A 112 12.64 -3.58 26.60
CA PRO A 112 12.11 -4.86 26.11
C PRO A 112 11.12 -4.68 24.94
N VAL A 113 10.90 -5.75 24.17
CA VAL A 113 9.82 -5.80 23.18
C VAL A 113 8.48 -5.65 23.92
N ALA A 114 7.71 -4.62 23.57
CA ALA A 114 6.42 -4.37 24.18
C ALA A 114 5.46 -5.54 23.93
N ALA A 115 4.65 -5.90 24.94
CA ALA A 115 3.66 -6.97 24.83
C ALA A 115 2.53 -6.64 23.83
N ALA A 116 2.34 -5.35 23.54
CA ALA A 116 1.40 -4.86 22.55
C ALA A 116 2.15 -3.98 21.53
N MET A 117 1.62 -3.96 20.31
CA MET A 117 2.11 -3.07 19.27
C MET A 117 1.69 -1.63 19.56
N THR A 118 2.54 -0.69 19.16
CA THR A 118 2.24 0.74 19.18
C THR A 118 2.09 1.25 17.76
N ASP A 119 1.33 2.33 17.57
CA ASP A 119 1.17 2.98 16.26
C ASP A 119 2.52 3.28 15.60
N GLU A 120 3.50 3.70 16.41
CA GLU A 120 4.86 3.97 15.98
C GLU A 120 5.60 2.71 15.51
N SER A 121 5.51 1.61 16.27
CA SER A 121 6.10 0.32 15.88
C SER A 121 5.49 -0.20 14.58
N CYS A 122 4.17 -0.06 14.41
CA CYS A 122 3.48 -0.41 13.20
C CYS A 122 3.99 0.41 12.02
N ARG A 123 4.08 1.74 12.17
CA ARG A 123 4.55 2.65 11.14
C ARG A 123 5.98 2.31 10.70
N ARG A 124 6.89 2.11 11.66
CA ARG A 124 8.28 1.74 11.39
C ARG A 124 8.39 0.39 10.68
N LEU A 125 7.66 -0.63 11.13
CA LEU A 125 7.62 -1.94 10.47
C LEU A 125 7.15 -1.82 9.02
N TYR A 126 6.09 -1.06 8.77
CA TYR A 126 5.55 -0.86 7.44
C TYR A 126 6.59 -0.21 6.52
N SER A 127 7.16 0.92 6.92
CA SER A 127 8.17 1.63 6.13
C SER A 127 9.36 0.73 5.86
N THR A 128 9.92 0.09 6.90
CA THR A 128 11.15 -0.69 6.80
C THR A 128 10.99 -1.95 5.94
N LEU A 129 9.86 -2.66 6.08
CA LEU A 129 9.64 -3.91 5.34
C LEU A 129 9.27 -3.66 3.87
N LEU A 130 8.58 -2.56 3.55
CA LEU A 130 8.21 -2.22 2.17
C LEU A 130 9.31 -1.47 1.40
N LEU A 131 10.08 -0.60 2.07
CA LEU A 131 11.25 0.07 1.45
C LEU A 131 12.24 -0.93 0.85
N ARG A 132 12.25 -2.16 1.38
CA ARG A 132 13.18 -3.22 1.05
C ARG A 132 13.05 -3.82 -0.36
N ARG A 133 11.88 -3.74 -1.03
CA ARG A 133 11.58 -4.76 -2.08
C ARG A 133 11.11 -4.33 -3.45
N SER A 134 11.06 -3.05 -3.82
CA SER A 134 10.60 -2.75 -5.19
C SER A 134 10.91 -1.34 -5.66
N GLY A 135 11.16 -1.16 -6.97
CA GLY A 135 10.97 0.12 -7.67
C GLY A 135 9.52 0.66 -7.65
N ALA A 136 8.61 0.02 -6.90
CA ALA A 136 7.29 0.55 -6.56
C ALA A 136 7.30 1.41 -5.27
N THR A 137 8.46 1.60 -4.64
CA THR A 137 8.63 2.39 -3.41
C THR A 137 8.40 3.88 -3.62
N GLU A 138 8.79 4.47 -4.75
CA GLU A 138 8.57 5.92 -4.97
C GLU A 138 7.09 6.28 -4.95
N ALA A 139 6.24 5.44 -5.55
CA ALA A 139 4.81 5.66 -5.56
C ALA A 139 4.18 5.41 -4.17
N ALA A 140 4.64 4.38 -3.45
CA ALA A 140 4.15 4.05 -2.10
C ALA A 140 4.61 5.06 -1.03
N LEU A 141 5.75 5.72 -1.25
CA LEU A 141 6.27 6.82 -0.41
C LEU A 141 5.44 8.10 -0.54
N GLN A 142 4.77 8.31 -1.68
CA GLN A 142 3.85 9.44 -1.87
C GLN A 142 2.44 9.19 -1.31
N GLU A 143 2.14 7.94 -0.91
CA GLU A 143 0.86 7.61 -0.28
C GLU A 143 0.92 7.92 1.21
N LYS A 144 -0.13 8.58 1.71
CA LYS A 144 -0.26 8.82 3.15
C LYS A 144 -0.60 7.47 3.78
N VAL A 145 0.24 7.02 4.72
CA VAL A 145 0.01 5.80 5.49
C VAL A 145 -0.31 6.18 6.92
N GLU A 146 -1.53 5.87 7.36
CA GLU A 146 -1.92 5.93 8.75
C GLU A 146 -1.82 4.53 9.36
N ALA A 147 -0.97 4.38 10.37
CA ALA A 147 -0.78 3.13 11.08
C ALA A 147 -1.47 3.22 12.45
N LEU A 148 -2.32 2.24 12.75
CA LEU A 148 -2.99 2.11 14.04
C LEU A 148 -2.72 0.72 14.62
N ALA A 149 -2.32 0.66 15.88
CA ALA A 149 -2.11 -0.57 16.61
C ALA A 149 -3.34 -0.90 17.47
N VAL A 150 -3.80 -2.14 17.38
CA VAL A 150 -4.89 -2.69 18.18
C VAL A 150 -4.42 -4.02 18.78
N GLY A 151 -3.87 -3.95 19.98
CA GLY A 151 -3.28 -5.12 20.65
C GLY A 151 -2.04 -5.63 19.92
N THR A 152 -2.14 -6.80 19.28
CA THR A 152 -1.07 -7.42 18.47
C THR A 152 -1.24 -7.17 16.96
N VAL A 153 -2.25 -6.38 16.56
CA VAL A 153 -2.60 -6.15 15.16
C VAL A 153 -2.24 -4.72 14.75
N CYS A 154 -1.50 -4.56 13.66
CA CYS A 154 -1.34 -3.29 12.96
C CYS A 154 -2.36 -3.17 11.83
N ALA A 155 -3.11 -2.07 11.81
CA ALA A 155 -3.94 -1.66 10.69
C ALA A 155 -3.26 -0.49 9.97
N TYR A 156 -3.01 -0.66 8.68
CA TYR A 156 -2.44 0.35 7.80
C TYR A 156 -3.51 0.84 6.84
N GLN A 157 -3.86 2.10 6.93
CA GLN A 157 -4.74 2.76 5.96
C GLN A 157 -3.86 3.45 4.93
N ILE A 158 -4.04 3.09 3.66
CA ILE A 158 -3.19 3.55 2.56
C ILE A 158 -4.08 4.27 1.55
N GLY A 159 -3.74 5.53 1.32
CA GLY A 159 -4.51 6.44 0.48
C GLY A 159 -3.64 7.45 -0.26
N VAL A 160 -4.21 7.99 -1.33
CA VAL A 160 -3.65 9.11 -2.07
C VAL A 160 -4.44 10.35 -1.66
N GLN A 161 -3.76 11.44 -1.29
CA GLN A 161 -4.32 12.67 -0.69
C GLN A 161 -5.86 12.81 -0.77
N GLY A 162 -6.55 12.44 0.32
CA GLY A 162 -7.99 12.66 0.48
C GLY A 162 -8.91 11.48 0.13
N LYS A 163 -8.38 10.32 -0.29
CA LYS A 163 -9.15 9.07 -0.41
C LYS A 163 -8.33 7.86 0.06
N ASP A 164 -8.84 7.16 1.06
CA ASP A 164 -8.32 5.86 1.48
C ASP A 164 -8.81 4.80 0.50
N PHE A 165 -7.89 4.06 -0.11
CA PHE A 165 -8.22 3.06 -1.12
C PHE A 165 -8.31 1.66 -0.52
N PHE A 166 -7.51 1.35 0.50
CA PHE A 166 -7.50 0.04 1.15
C PHE A 166 -6.86 0.07 2.53
N SER A 167 -7.17 -0.95 3.32
CA SER A 167 -6.59 -1.21 4.63
C SER A 167 -5.85 -2.55 4.62
N LEU A 168 -4.60 -2.55 5.05
CA LEU A 168 -3.78 -3.74 5.27
C LEU A 168 -3.75 -4.04 6.77
N LEU A 169 -4.15 -5.24 7.18
CA LEU A 169 -4.07 -5.68 8.58
C LEU A 169 -2.97 -6.72 8.71
N TYR A 170 -2.08 -6.50 9.67
CA TYR A 170 -1.01 -7.43 10.03
C TYR A 170 -1.20 -7.87 11.48
N ASN A 171 -1.33 -9.17 11.71
CA ASN A 171 -1.35 -9.74 13.06
C ASN A 171 0.05 -10.25 13.40
N ALA A 172 0.72 -9.61 14.35
CA ALA A 172 2.06 -10.01 14.77
C ALA A 172 2.07 -11.32 15.56
N GLU A 173 0.96 -11.75 16.17
CA GLU A 173 0.89 -13.05 16.87
C GLU A 173 0.98 -14.23 15.90
N SER A 174 0.33 -14.13 14.74
CA SER A 174 0.20 -15.22 13.76
C SER A 174 0.98 -15.03 12.46
N GLY A 175 1.44 -13.82 12.17
CA GLY A 175 2.02 -13.45 10.88
C GLY A 175 0.99 -13.27 9.76
N GLU A 176 -0.30 -13.27 10.08
CA GLU A 176 -1.37 -13.15 9.08
C GLU A 176 -1.43 -11.71 8.51
N VAL A 177 -1.57 -11.61 7.19
CA VAL A 177 -1.78 -10.34 6.48
C VAL A 177 -3.10 -10.37 5.71
N ARG A 178 -4.03 -9.51 6.11
CA ARG A 178 -5.33 -9.33 5.44
C ARG A 178 -5.36 -8.01 4.70
N LEU A 179 -6.06 -8.01 3.56
CA LEU A 179 -6.29 -6.80 2.78
C LEU A 179 -7.81 -6.58 2.73
N SER A 180 -8.25 -5.38 3.04
CA SER A 180 -9.62 -4.93 2.91
C SER A 180 -9.64 -3.72 1.99
N ILE A 181 -10.28 -3.85 0.82
CA ILE A 181 -10.43 -2.75 -0.12
C ILE A 181 -11.74 -2.04 0.23
N GLN A 182 -11.64 -0.77 0.61
CA GLN A 182 -12.82 0.06 0.89
C GLN A 182 -13.33 0.57 -0.47
N ARG A 183 -14.28 -0.14 -1.09
CA ARG A 183 -15.00 0.46 -2.22
C ARG A 183 -15.89 1.57 -1.65
N LYS A 184 -15.69 2.80 -2.11
CA LYS A 184 -16.75 3.79 -1.99
C LYS A 184 -17.94 3.24 -2.76
N SER A 185 -18.95 2.74 -2.05
CA SER A 185 -20.22 2.31 -2.63
C SER A 185 -20.82 3.53 -3.33
N ALA A 186 -20.70 3.60 -4.65
CA ALA A 186 -21.54 4.45 -5.47
C ALA A 186 -22.90 3.76 -5.54
N ASP A 187 -23.68 3.85 -4.46
CA ASP A 187 -25.08 3.48 -4.50
C ASP A 187 -25.88 4.46 -3.63
N ASN A 188 -26.85 5.08 -4.31
CA ASN A 188 -27.86 6.06 -3.87
C ASN A 188 -27.42 7.50 -3.58
N ASP A 189 -27.41 8.31 -4.65
CA ASP A 189 -28.41 9.39 -4.83
C ASP A 189 -28.58 9.72 -6.33
#